data_AF-A0A072P9K2-F1
#
_entry.id   AF-A0A072P9K2-F1
#
_cell.length_a   1.000
_cell.length_b   1.000
_cell.length_c   1.000
_cell.angle_alpha   90.00
_cell.angle_beta   90.00
_cell.angle_gamma   90.00
#
_symmetry.space_group_name_H-M   'P 1'
#
loop_
_entity.id
_entity.type
_entity.pdbx_description
1 polymer ?
#
loop_
_entity_poly.entity_id
_entity_poly.type
_entity_poly.pdbx_seq_one_letter_code
_entity_poly.pdbx_strand_id
1 'polypeptide(L)'
;DDLVEQSTFAPRDSQAYDVHYVQADLIPPGALSANPWSSIKKELRDQVDGIMLLKACFTAEDLELFPKLKVSVLMGVGCHRLDRRALGERGVTVCNVPKYGTCEIAYHAIALALSLRRGVLLH
;
A
#
# COMPACT_ATOMS: atom_id res chain seq x y z
N ASP A 1 -9.36 22.09 12.15
CA ASP A 1 -8.68 20.92 11.57
C ASP A 1 -7.44 20.57 12.38
N ASP A 2 -6.46 21.47 12.48
CA ASP A 2 -5.18 21.22 13.16
C ASP A 2 -5.26 20.74 14.61
N LEU A 3 -6.24 21.20 15.41
CA LEU A 3 -6.39 20.79 16.81
C LEU A 3 -6.83 19.32 16.96
N VAL A 4 -7.69 18.82 16.07
CA VAL A 4 -8.13 17.42 16.07
C VAL A 4 -6.99 16.53 15.62
N GLU A 5 -6.25 16.97 14.60
CA GLU A 5 -5.08 16.28 14.08
C GLU A 5 -3.98 16.14 15.16
N GLN A 6 -3.66 17.23 15.86
CA GLN A 6 -2.70 17.23 16.97
C GLN A 6 -3.13 16.32 18.13
N SER A 7 -4.41 16.30 18.49
CA SER A 7 -4.91 15.41 19.55
C SER A 7 -4.88 13.93 19.13
N THR A 8 -5.07 13.65 17.84
CA THR A 8 -5.07 12.28 17.32
C THR A 8 -3.65 11.72 17.26
N PHE A 9 -2.69 12.54 16.84
CA PHE A 9 -1.27 12.19 16.73
C PHE A 9 -0.44 12.51 17.97
N ALA A 10 -1.06 13.00 19.05
CA ALA A 10 -0.39 13.18 20.33
C ALA A 10 0.30 11.86 20.73
N PRO A 11 1.56 11.90 21.20
CA PRO A 11 2.28 10.69 21.58
C PRO A 11 1.46 9.91 22.59
N ARG A 12 1.09 8.68 22.25
CA ARG A 12 0.49 7.72 23.19
C ARG A 12 1.58 6.77 23.62
N ASP A 13 1.44 6.23 24.84
CA ASP A 13 2.33 5.18 25.31
C ASP A 13 2.36 4.04 24.29
N SER A 14 3.56 3.67 23.85
CA SER A 14 3.72 2.60 22.88
C SER A 14 3.22 1.28 23.48
N GLN A 15 2.29 0.62 22.80
CA GLN A 15 1.90 -0.73 23.16
C GLN A 15 2.90 -1.72 22.53
N ALA A 16 3.27 -2.75 23.29
CA ALA A 16 4.03 -3.85 22.73
C ALA A 16 3.10 -4.71 21.87
N TYR A 17 3.40 -4.83 20.58
CA TYR A 17 2.69 -5.70 19.66
C TYR A 17 3.61 -6.85 19.26
N ASP A 18 3.10 -8.09 19.34
CA ASP A 18 3.73 -9.21 18.66
C ASP A 18 3.17 -9.27 17.24
N VAL A 19 4.01 -8.96 16.25
CA VAL A 19 3.61 -8.87 14.85
C VAL A 19 4.28 -9.99 14.07
N HIS A 20 3.48 -10.97 13.66
CA HIS A 20 3.93 -12.01 12.74
C HIS A 20 3.93 -11.47 11.31
N TYR A 21 5.09 -10.96 10.88
CA TYR A 21 5.28 -10.39 9.54
C TYR A 21 5.73 -11.45 8.53
N VAL A 22 5.06 -11.49 7.38
CA VAL A 22 5.44 -12.33 6.23
C VAL A 22 5.39 -11.51 4.96
N GLN A 23 6.41 -11.65 4.12
CA GLN A 23 6.47 -11.07 2.78
C GLN A 23 6.12 -12.13 1.73
N ALA A 24 5.22 -11.80 0.80
CA ALA A 24 4.89 -12.62 -0.34
C ALA A 24 5.34 -11.92 -1.64
N ASP A 25 6.19 -12.59 -2.43
CA ASP A 25 6.69 -12.06 -3.70
C ASP A 25 5.73 -12.38 -4.84
N LEU A 26 4.60 -11.68 -4.85
CA LEU A 26 3.57 -11.84 -5.90
C LEU A 26 4.03 -11.29 -7.25
N ILE A 27 5.00 -10.38 -7.29
CA ILE A 27 5.54 -9.80 -8.52
C ILE A 27 7.07 -9.85 -8.44
N PRO A 28 7.68 -11.03 -8.67
CA PRO A 28 9.13 -11.15 -8.60
C PRO A 28 9.82 -10.33 -9.71
N PRO A 29 11.07 -9.88 -9.50
CA PRO A 29 11.80 -9.13 -10.52
C PRO A 29 11.89 -9.91 -11.84
N GLY A 30 11.55 -9.25 -12.95
CA GLY A 30 11.58 -9.85 -14.29
C GLY A 30 10.36 -10.71 -14.65
N ALA A 31 9.37 -10.84 -13.76
CA ALA A 31 8.13 -11.55 -14.08
C ALA A 31 7.30 -10.82 -15.14
N LEU A 32 6.76 -11.58 -16.10
CA LEU A 32 5.87 -11.06 -17.14
C LEU A 32 4.45 -10.78 -16.61
N SER A 33 4.06 -11.44 -15.52
CA SER A 33 2.77 -11.29 -14.86
C SER A 33 2.88 -11.49 -13.35
N ALA A 34 1.88 -11.00 -12.62
CA ALA A 34 1.78 -11.23 -11.18
C ALA A 34 1.31 -12.66 -10.89
N ASN A 35 1.88 -13.28 -9.86
CA ASN A 35 1.34 -14.49 -9.25
C ASN A 35 -0.01 -14.17 -8.62
N PRO A 36 -1.01 -15.07 -8.74
CA PRO A 36 -2.31 -14.87 -8.11
C PRO A 36 -2.20 -14.95 -6.58
N TRP A 37 -3.13 -14.31 -5.87
CA TRP A 37 -3.21 -14.34 -4.42
C TRP A 37 -3.39 -15.75 -3.85
N SER A 38 -3.97 -16.65 -4.64
CA SER A 38 -4.13 -18.07 -4.31
C SER A 38 -2.80 -18.83 -4.22
N SER A 39 -1.70 -18.31 -4.79
CA SER A 39 -0.35 -18.89 -4.65
C SER A 39 0.19 -18.84 -3.22
N ILE A 40 -0.36 -17.95 -2.38
CA ILE A 40 -0.07 -17.90 -0.95
C ILE A 40 -0.76 -19.10 -0.28
N LYS A 41 0.03 -19.85 0.51
CA LYS A 41 -0.44 -21.02 1.27
C LYS A 41 -1.71 -20.69 2.06
N LYS A 42 -2.70 -21.57 2.00
CA LYS A 42 -4.02 -21.36 2.63
C LYS A 42 -3.87 -21.14 4.14
N GLU A 43 -2.98 -21.89 4.79
CA GLU A 43 -2.73 -21.81 6.22
C GLU A 43 -2.29 -20.41 6.63
N LEU A 44 -1.51 -19.73 5.78
CA LEU A 44 -1.11 -18.35 6.01
C LEU A 44 -2.28 -17.39 5.76
N ARG A 45 -2.99 -17.52 4.63
CA ARG A 45 -4.11 -16.65 4.27
C ARG A 45 -5.21 -16.62 5.33
N ASP A 46 -5.49 -17.76 5.95
CA ASP A 46 -6.51 -17.90 7.00
C ASP A 46 -6.16 -17.17 8.31
N GLN A 47 -4.90 -16.73 8.47
CA GLN A 47 -4.38 -16.05 9.66
C GLN A 47 -4.06 -14.58 9.42
N VAL A 48 -4.26 -14.05 8.21
CA VAL A 48 -3.93 -12.66 7.89
C VAL A 48 -4.99 -11.71 8.43
N ASP A 49 -4.62 -10.88 9.40
CA ASP A 49 -5.43 -9.76 9.87
C ASP A 49 -5.23 -8.48 9.03
N GLY A 50 -4.05 -8.33 8.41
CA GLY A 50 -3.68 -7.13 7.67
C GLY A 50 -2.79 -7.39 6.46
N ILE A 51 -3.04 -6.67 5.36
CA ILE A 51 -2.25 -6.76 4.13
C ILE A 51 -1.64 -5.40 3.80
N MET A 52 -0.35 -5.38 3.46
CA MET A 52 0.35 -4.20 2.93
C MET A 52 0.69 -4.43 1.45
N LEU A 53 0.33 -3.47 0.60
CA LEU A 53 0.34 -3.59 -0.85
C LEU A 53 1.15 -2.46 -1.48
N LEU A 54 1.97 -2.75 -2.49
CA LEU A 54 2.64 -1.74 -3.30
C LEU A 54 2.21 -1.83 -4.77
N LYS A 55 2.41 -2.99 -5.38
CA LYS A 55 2.22 -3.18 -6.83
C LYS A 55 1.03 -4.08 -7.19
N ALA A 56 0.69 -5.08 -6.37
CA ALA A 56 -0.38 -6.01 -6.70
C ALA A 56 -1.77 -5.33 -6.67
N CYS A 57 -2.64 -5.75 -7.58
CA CYS A 57 -4.08 -5.44 -7.50
C CYS A 57 -4.75 -6.40 -6.52
N PHE A 58 -5.83 -5.94 -5.87
CA PHE A 58 -6.59 -6.73 -4.91
C PHE A 58 -8.08 -6.57 -5.20
N THR A 59 -8.69 -7.63 -5.72
CA THR A 59 -10.07 -7.67 -6.20
C THR A 59 -11.03 -8.23 -5.15
N ALA A 60 -12.33 -8.20 -5.44
CA ALA A 60 -13.34 -8.86 -4.62
C ALA A 60 -13.13 -10.38 -4.52
N GLU A 61 -12.67 -11.03 -5.60
CA GLU A 61 -12.37 -12.47 -5.60
C GLU A 61 -11.18 -12.78 -4.68
N ASP A 62 -10.15 -11.92 -4.70
CA ASP A 62 -9.00 -12.07 -3.82
C ASP A 62 -9.39 -11.91 -2.34
N LEU A 63 -10.35 -11.03 -2.04
CA LEU A 63 -10.86 -10.82 -0.69
C LEU A 63 -11.47 -12.10 -0.10
N GLU A 64 -12.12 -12.94 -0.90
CA GLU A 64 -12.68 -14.22 -0.45
C GLU A 64 -11.61 -15.16 0.13
N LEU A 65 -10.38 -15.05 -0.37
CA LEU A 65 -9.25 -15.87 0.05
C LEU A 65 -8.74 -15.58 1.48
N PHE A 66 -9.14 -14.45 2.08
CA PHE A 66 -8.65 -13.96 3.38
C PHE A 66 -9.80 -13.80 4.38
N PRO A 67 -10.20 -14.87 5.10
CA PRO A 67 -11.37 -14.86 5.98
C PRO A 67 -11.29 -13.82 7.12
N LYS A 68 -10.10 -13.55 7.65
CA LYS A 68 -9.86 -12.71 8.84
C LYS A 68 -9.37 -11.29 8.54
N LEU A 69 -9.33 -10.88 7.27
CA LEU A 69 -8.78 -9.58 6.89
C LEU A 69 -9.57 -8.44 7.55
N LYS A 70 -8.87 -7.54 8.25
CA LYS A 70 -9.44 -6.37 8.93
C LYS A 70 -8.92 -5.05 8.37
N VAL A 71 -7.69 -5.05 7.85
CA VAL A 71 -7.06 -3.85 7.31
C VAL A 71 -6.27 -4.13 6.04
N SER A 72 -6.35 -3.22 5.08
CA SER A 72 -5.52 -3.22 3.87
C SER A 72 -4.86 -1.86 3.72
N VAL A 73 -3.53 -1.85 3.63
CA VAL A 73 -2.72 -0.64 3.55
C VAL A 73 -2.04 -0.60 2.19
N LEU A 74 -2.31 0.44 1.41
CA LEU A 74 -1.53 0.73 0.22
C LEU A 74 -0.32 1.60 0.58
N MET A 75 0.86 1.09 0.25
CA MET A 75 2.16 1.77 0.34
C MET A 75 2.33 2.79 -0.77
N GLY A 76 1.40 3.75 -0.86
CA GLY A 76 1.39 4.80 -1.86
C GLY A 76 0.16 5.70 -1.72
N VAL A 77 0.07 6.71 -2.57
CA VAL A 77 -1.01 7.71 -2.51
C VAL A 77 -2.32 7.18 -3.12
N GLY A 78 -2.25 6.49 -4.27
CA GLY A 78 -3.42 6.22 -5.11
C GLY A 78 -4.11 4.88 -4.86
N CYS A 79 -5.36 4.88 -4.36
CA CYS A 79 -6.10 3.66 -3.96
C CYS A 79 -6.80 2.87 -5.08
N HIS A 80 -6.46 3.09 -6.36
CA HIS A 80 -7.18 2.51 -7.51
C HIS A 80 -7.00 0.98 -7.67
N ARG A 81 -6.00 0.40 -7.02
CA ARG A 81 -5.68 -1.04 -7.11
C ARG A 81 -6.50 -1.92 -6.17
N LEU A 82 -7.30 -1.30 -5.30
CA LEU A 82 -8.14 -1.97 -4.32
C LEU A 82 -9.60 -1.88 -4.73
N ASP A 83 -10.32 -3.01 -4.67
CA ASP A 83 -11.78 -2.97 -4.68
C ASP A 83 -12.29 -2.42 -3.34
N ARG A 84 -12.32 -1.08 -3.24
CA ARG A 84 -12.76 -0.36 -2.05
C ARG A 84 -14.20 -0.64 -1.67
N ARG A 85 -15.05 -1.01 -2.64
CA ARG A 85 -16.46 -1.30 -2.39
C ARG A 85 -16.57 -2.65 -1.69
N ALA A 86 -15.98 -3.69 -2.27
CA ALA A 86 -15.96 -5.03 -1.67
C ALA A 86 -15.31 -5.03 -0.28
N LEU A 87 -14.19 -4.31 -0.12
CA LEU A 87 -13.52 -4.15 1.18
C LEU A 87 -14.43 -3.45 2.20
N GLY A 88 -15.09 -2.36 1.81
CA GLY A 88 -16.00 -1.62 2.68
C GLY A 88 -17.24 -2.44 3.10
N GLU A 89 -17.84 -3.18 2.17
CA GLU A 89 -18.99 -4.06 2.43
C GLU A 89 -18.64 -5.17 3.43
N ARG A 90 -17.39 -5.63 3.43
CA ARG A 90 -16.88 -6.63 4.38
C ARG A 90 -16.32 -6.03 5.68
N GLY A 91 -16.38 -4.71 5.84
CA GLY A 91 -15.86 -4.03 7.04
C GLY A 91 -14.34 -3.97 7.14
N VAL A 92 -13.62 -4.14 6.00
CA VAL A 92 -12.16 -4.03 5.95
C VAL A 92 -11.76 -2.56 5.83
N THR A 93 -10.92 -2.09 6.75
CA THR A 93 -10.40 -0.71 6.73
C THR A 93 -9.35 -0.56 5.63
N VAL A 94 -9.48 0.47 4.80
CA VAL A 94 -8.52 0.79 3.75
C VAL A 94 -7.71 2.02 4.13
N CYS A 95 -6.40 1.86 4.19
CA CYS A 95 -5.45 2.94 4.46
C CYS A 95 -4.54 3.18 3.24
N ASN A 96 -4.10 4.42 3.07
CA ASN A 96 -3.05 4.79 2.13
C ASN A 96 -2.03 5.69 2.84
N VAL A 97 -0.98 6.09 2.12
CA VAL A 97 0.04 7.01 2.65
C VAL A 97 -0.05 8.33 1.89
N PRO A 98 -0.97 9.23 2.27
CA PRO A 98 -1.11 10.53 1.61
C PRO A 98 0.12 11.40 1.88
N LYS A 99 0.40 12.33 0.97
CA LYS A 99 1.49 13.33 1.05
C LYS A 99 2.93 12.77 1.08
N TYR A 100 3.13 11.45 1.14
CA TYR A 100 4.44 10.84 0.96
C TYR A 100 5.07 11.31 -0.37
N GLY A 101 6.32 11.78 -0.32
CA GLY A 101 7.08 12.11 -1.51
C GLY A 101 6.66 13.41 -2.22
N THR A 102 5.83 14.27 -1.60
CA THR A 102 5.26 15.44 -2.33
C THR A 102 6.35 16.42 -2.77
N CYS A 103 7.28 16.75 -1.89
CA CYS A 103 8.40 17.63 -2.21
C CYS A 103 9.37 16.95 -3.18
N GLU A 104 9.64 15.68 -2.96
CA GLU A 104 10.55 14.85 -3.75
C GLU A 104 10.06 14.74 -5.20
N ILE A 105 8.78 14.43 -5.40
CA ILE A 105 8.13 14.38 -6.73
C ILE A 105 8.24 15.75 -7.41
N ALA A 106 7.97 16.84 -6.68
CA ALA A 106 8.06 18.19 -7.24
C ALA A 106 9.51 18.54 -7.66
N TYR A 107 10.50 18.21 -6.83
CA TYR A 107 11.91 18.41 -7.15
C TYR A 107 12.33 17.61 -8.39
N HIS A 108 11.96 16.34 -8.47
CA HIS A 108 12.25 15.51 -9.66
C HIS A 108 11.57 16.06 -10.91
N ALA A 109 10.31 16.47 -10.84
CA ALA A 109 9.58 17.04 -11.98
C ALA A 109 10.26 18.32 -12.52
N ILE A 110 10.64 19.23 -11.63
CA ILE A 110 11.34 20.47 -12.02
C ILE A 110 12.73 20.14 -12.58
N ALA A 111 13.47 19.24 -11.92
CA ALA A 111 14.79 18.82 -12.39
C ALA A 111 14.73 18.22 -13.80
N LEU A 112 13.75 17.34 -14.08
CA LEU A 112 13.54 16.75 -15.40
C LEU A 112 13.13 17.81 -16.45
N ALA A 113 12.24 18.73 -16.10
CA ALA A 113 11.81 19.80 -16.99
C ALA A 113 12.97 20.73 -17.40
N LEU A 114 13.79 21.14 -16.43
CA LEU A 114 15.00 21.93 -16.68
C LEU A 114 16.04 21.15 -17.47
N SER A 115 16.19 19.85 -17.17
CA SER A 115 17.12 18.98 -17.86
C SER A 115 16.80 18.87 -19.35
N LEU A 116 15.53 18.67 -19.70
CA LEU A 116 15.06 18.66 -21.08
C LEU A 116 15.22 20.03 -21.75
N ARG A 117 14.92 21.12 -21.04
CA ARG A 117 15.00 22.47 -21.60
C ARG A 117 16.43 22.93 -21.88
N ARG A 118 17.40 22.49 -21.08
CA ARG A 118 18.80 22.90 -21.18
C ARG A 118 19.71 21.86 -21.83
N GLY A 119 19.21 20.64 -22.07
CA GLY A 119 19.98 19.57 -22.69
C GLY A 119 21.11 19.04 -21.82
N VAL A 120 21.10 19.28 -20.51
CA VAL A 120 22.21 18.91 -19.61
C VAL A 120 22.41 17.40 -19.45
N LEU A 121 21.41 16.58 -19.81
CA LEU A 121 21.52 15.11 -19.81
C LEU A 121 22.04 14.55 -21.15
N LEU A 122 22.24 15.38 -22.17
CA LEU A 122 22.63 14.99 -23.53
C LEU A 122 24.11 15.31 -23.85
N HIS A 123 24.87 15.76 -22.86
CA HIS A 123 26.31 16.07 -22.93
C HIS A 123 27.05 15.23 -21.90
#